data_AF-A0A9E6CHB4-F1
#
_entry.id   AF-A0A9E6CHB4-F1
#
_cell.length_a   1.000
_cell.length_b   1.000
_cell.length_c   1.000
_cell.angle_alpha   90.00
_cell.angle_beta   90.00
_cell.angle_gamma   90.00
#
_symmetry.space_group_name_H-M   'P 1'
#
loop_
_entity.id
_entity.type
_entity.pdbx_description
1 polymer ?
#
loop_
_entity_poly.entity_id
_entity_poly.type
_entity_poly.pdbx_seq_one_letter_code
_entity_poly.pdbx_strand_id
1 'polypeptide(L)'
;MKKGSSIIELSETEEQYIKKYREWAEWLRNSMPTYFYKITSSQEQAKILLYLQDIESSGYARFSYHDALFTIRIYTQDSIVEDLETYKDKNIQSLEIHVSSRPAIINGKEQYIQIHKIIFYRREQKKNRLPLDLEKTKAVRKYIEARYKNFSMKLFEEIHGQFDRHFLSISPPERIARYMNLYELASERDSVYLDIEQVQKDSDHDRASTRLMLATINVPKTGFFLELARVMRRFNYNLERCYVSTLQHEKIDMVTIITFYLTDEDGNQLSGGRKLDIFLEELSMVKWLNADDTLIWKLVETGFFNTKQAYFLRAAADFIHQMLVDIDRHQFRHAVVDEAFIRHPDISEKLFRYFDARFNPVFYSEEDIEKARNELLQLIEGIDTGIPVNDKIRKKVLKTGMVFADNILKTNYYINKISALSFRLNPEFIASIIPDYKTLYPEIPFAVFYIKGRDFKGFHIRFRDLARGGLRT
;
A
#
# COMPACT_ATOMS: atom_id res chain seq x y z
N MET A 1 53.80 -20.25 33.80
CA MET A 1 53.56 -20.71 32.40
C MET A 1 52.05 -20.66 32.11
N LYS A 2 51.64 -20.37 30.87
CA LYS A 2 50.28 -20.12 30.35
C LYS A 2 49.74 -18.67 30.37
N LYS A 3 50.55 -17.68 29.99
CA LYS A 3 50.06 -16.41 29.39
C LYS A 3 50.44 -16.24 27.91
N GLY A 4 51.43 -17.00 27.42
CA GLY A 4 51.95 -16.84 26.05
C GLY A 4 51.04 -17.41 24.95
N SER A 5 50.28 -18.48 25.19
CA SER A 5 49.41 -19.06 24.17
C SER A 5 48.14 -18.24 23.92
N SER A 6 47.52 -17.69 24.97
CA SER A 6 46.31 -16.87 24.84
C SER A 6 46.58 -15.49 24.22
N ILE A 7 47.79 -14.94 24.39
CA ILE A 7 48.17 -13.65 23.80
C ILE A 7 48.38 -13.77 22.28
N ILE A 8 48.91 -14.90 21.80
CA ILE A 8 49.10 -15.17 20.37
C ILE A 8 47.74 -15.39 19.68
N GLU A 9 46.83 -16.16 20.29
CA GLU A 9 45.47 -16.35 19.79
C GLU A 9 44.67 -15.03 19.69
N LEU A 10 44.86 -14.11 20.65
CA LEU A 10 44.29 -12.77 20.59
C LEU A 10 44.83 -11.96 19.40
N SER A 11 46.14 -11.98 19.15
CA SER A 11 46.74 -11.27 18.01
C SER A 11 46.28 -11.79 16.65
N GLU A 12 46.14 -13.11 16.48
CA GLU A 12 45.63 -13.70 15.24
C GLU A 12 44.15 -13.36 15.02
N THR A 13 43.35 -13.36 16.08
CA THR A 13 41.94 -12.98 16.04
C THR A 13 41.77 -11.49 15.72
N GLU A 14 42.61 -10.62 16.28
CA GLU A 14 42.65 -9.19 15.97
C GLU A 14 43.00 -8.93 14.50
N GLU A 15 44.00 -9.61 13.95
CA GLU A 15 44.39 -9.49 12.54
C GLU A 15 43.26 -9.93 11.60
N GLN A 16 42.60 -11.05 11.91
CA GLN A 16 41.44 -11.52 11.14
C GLN A 16 40.29 -10.49 11.16
N TYR A 17 40.02 -9.91 12.32
CA TYR A 17 38.98 -8.89 12.47
C TYR A 17 39.30 -7.61 11.67
N ILE A 18 40.56 -7.14 11.72
CA ILE A 18 41.02 -5.98 10.94
C ILE A 18 40.92 -6.26 9.43
N LYS A 19 41.33 -7.45 8.99
CA LYS A 19 41.24 -7.86 7.58
C LYS A 19 39.80 -7.82 7.10
N LYS A 20 38.89 -8.46 7.84
CA LYS A 20 37.46 -8.50 7.51
C LYS A 20 36.82 -7.12 7.53
N TYR A 21 37.20 -6.24 8.48
CA TYR A 21 36.78 -4.84 8.47
C TYR A 21 37.19 -4.12 7.19
N ARG A 22 38.43 -4.32 6.71
CA ARG A 22 38.91 -3.72 5.46
C ARG A 22 38.17 -4.25 4.24
N GLU A 23 37.88 -5.55 4.19
CA GLU A 23 37.08 -6.16 3.13
C GLU A 23 35.66 -5.56 3.08
N TRP A 24 34.99 -5.44 4.23
CA TRP A 24 33.68 -4.77 4.32
C TRP A 24 33.75 -3.29 3.95
N ALA A 25 34.82 -2.59 4.31
CA ALA A 25 35.01 -1.19 3.95
C ALA A 25 35.19 -1.02 2.44
N GLU A 26 35.96 -1.91 1.80
CA GLU A 26 36.14 -1.91 0.35
C GLU A 26 34.85 -2.27 -0.39
N TRP A 27 34.14 -3.29 0.10
CA TRP A 27 32.83 -3.66 -0.43
C TRP A 27 31.85 -2.48 -0.33
N LEU A 28 31.73 -1.86 0.86
CA LEU A 28 30.78 -0.77 1.09
C LEU A 28 31.10 0.45 0.23
N ARG A 29 32.35 0.71 -0.17
CA ARG A 29 32.71 1.83 -1.08
C ARG A 29 32.30 1.62 -2.53
N ASN A 30 32.13 0.36 -2.96
CA ASN A 30 31.99 0.01 -4.37
C ASN A 30 30.68 -0.69 -4.73
N SER A 31 29.85 -1.01 -3.72
CA SER A 31 28.74 -1.94 -3.90
C SER A 31 27.36 -1.34 -3.66
N MET A 32 27.24 -0.14 -3.08
CA MET A 32 25.94 0.51 -2.90
C MET A 32 25.62 1.42 -4.09
N PRO A 33 24.32 1.70 -4.36
CA PRO A 33 23.97 2.58 -5.45
C PRO A 33 24.53 3.99 -5.29
N THR A 34 24.87 4.68 -6.37
CA THR A 34 25.53 6.00 -6.28
C THR A 34 24.75 7.01 -5.42
N TYR A 35 23.42 7.00 -5.50
CA TYR A 35 22.56 7.88 -4.69
C TYR A 35 22.61 7.59 -3.18
N PHE A 36 22.94 6.35 -2.76
CA PHE A 36 23.11 6.01 -1.34
C PHE A 36 24.19 6.87 -0.69
N TYR A 37 25.35 7.03 -1.34
CA TYR A 37 26.46 7.83 -0.81
C TYR A 37 26.17 9.34 -0.79
N LYS A 38 25.23 9.81 -1.63
CA LYS A 38 24.81 11.22 -1.66
C LYS A 38 23.95 11.59 -0.44
N ILE A 39 23.14 10.65 0.05
CA ILE A 39 22.15 10.91 1.12
C ILE A 39 22.54 10.31 2.47
N THR A 40 23.45 9.33 2.48
CA THR A 40 23.95 8.69 3.70
C THR A 40 25.23 9.39 4.12
N SER A 41 25.23 10.06 5.28
CA SER A 41 26.39 10.82 5.76
C SER A 41 27.60 9.94 6.05
N SER A 42 28.81 10.50 6.07
CA SER A 42 30.02 9.74 6.38
C SER A 42 29.97 9.08 7.77
N GLN A 43 29.29 9.69 8.75
CA GLN A 43 29.09 9.07 10.07
C GLN A 43 28.11 7.89 10.01
N GLU A 44 27.03 8.01 9.24
CA GLU A 44 26.08 6.91 9.01
C GLU A 44 26.76 5.76 8.27
N GLN A 45 27.55 6.04 7.23
CA GLN A 45 28.33 5.04 6.50
C GLN A 45 29.33 4.31 7.42
N ALA A 46 30.02 5.04 8.31
CA ALA A 46 30.91 4.44 9.29
C ALA A 46 30.16 3.50 10.27
N LYS A 47 28.96 3.90 10.73
CA LYS A 47 28.09 3.05 11.55
C LYS A 47 27.62 1.81 10.80
N ILE A 48 27.19 1.96 9.55
CA ILE A 48 26.81 0.83 8.70
C ILE A 48 27.97 -0.16 8.59
N LEU A 49 29.19 0.32 8.33
CA LEU A 49 30.39 -0.50 8.26
C LEU A 49 30.66 -1.31 9.54
N LEU A 50 30.45 -0.71 10.71
CA LEU A 50 30.58 -1.41 11.99
C LEU A 50 29.60 -2.59 12.10
N TYR A 51 28.36 -2.42 11.66
CA TYR A 51 27.32 -3.45 11.74
C TYR A 51 27.33 -4.45 10.58
N LEU A 52 28.02 -4.16 9.47
CA LEU A 52 28.18 -5.13 8.36
C LEU A 52 28.92 -6.40 8.81
N GLN A 53 29.77 -6.30 9.83
CA GLN A 53 30.50 -7.45 10.36
C GLN A 53 29.59 -8.52 10.97
N ASP A 54 28.44 -8.11 11.51
CA ASP A 54 27.45 -9.01 12.10
C ASP A 54 26.67 -9.79 11.03
N ILE A 55 26.66 -9.32 9.78
CA ILE A 55 25.88 -9.93 8.69
C ILE A 55 26.37 -11.35 8.36
N GLU A 56 27.65 -11.65 8.49
CA GLU A 56 28.14 -13.01 8.23
C GLU A 56 27.62 -14.04 9.24
N SER A 57 27.40 -13.64 10.50
CA SER A 57 26.96 -14.56 11.55
C SER A 57 25.43 -14.67 11.64
N SER A 58 24.70 -13.56 11.50
CA SER A 58 23.24 -13.52 11.68
C SER A 58 22.45 -13.28 10.39
N GLY A 59 23.09 -12.81 9.31
CA GLY A 59 22.43 -12.31 8.11
C GLY A 59 21.66 -10.99 8.32
N TYR A 60 21.75 -10.39 9.51
CA TYR A 60 20.87 -9.31 9.96
C TYR A 60 21.48 -8.47 11.09
N ALA A 61 21.47 -7.16 10.94
CA ALA A 61 21.90 -6.20 11.94
C ALA A 61 20.96 -5.00 12.01
N ARG A 62 20.79 -4.42 13.20
CA ARG A 62 19.93 -3.25 13.41
C ARG A 62 20.54 -2.31 14.44
N PHE A 63 20.46 -1.01 14.18
CA PHE A 63 20.92 0.02 15.11
C PHE A 63 20.15 1.32 14.97
N SER A 64 20.12 2.11 16.05
CA SER A 64 19.53 3.46 16.03
C SER A 64 20.62 4.52 15.99
N TYR A 65 20.46 5.55 15.17
CA TYR A 65 21.38 6.68 15.08
C TYR A 65 20.64 7.97 14.68
N HIS A 66 20.83 9.05 15.44
CA HIS A 66 20.18 10.36 15.25
C HIS A 66 18.70 10.25 14.85
N ASP A 67 17.92 9.54 15.68
CA ASP A 67 16.47 9.35 15.52
C ASP A 67 16.01 8.50 14.33
N ALA A 68 16.95 8.01 13.52
CA ALA A 68 16.69 7.02 12.48
C ALA A 68 17.02 5.60 12.99
N LEU A 69 16.23 4.65 12.53
CA LEU A 69 16.45 3.23 12.72
C LEU A 69 17.03 2.65 11.43
N PHE A 70 18.21 2.05 11.54
CA PHE A 70 18.89 1.38 10.45
C PHE A 70 18.73 -0.13 10.58
N THR A 71 18.40 -0.77 9.48
CA THR A 71 18.39 -2.23 9.35
C THR A 71 19.28 -2.60 8.17
N ILE A 72 20.20 -3.54 8.40
CA ILE A 72 21.09 -4.10 7.39
C ILE A 72 20.81 -5.59 7.36
N ARG A 73 20.55 -6.16 6.19
CA ARG A 73 20.30 -7.59 6.08
C ARG A 73 20.65 -8.13 4.71
N ILE A 74 20.80 -9.45 4.65
CA ILE A 74 20.82 -10.15 3.36
C ILE A 74 19.48 -9.92 2.66
N TYR A 75 19.55 -9.47 1.41
CA TYR A 75 18.39 -9.22 0.57
C TYR A 75 17.69 -10.52 0.20
N THR A 76 16.38 -10.55 0.37
CA THR A 76 15.47 -11.56 -0.18
C THR A 76 14.26 -10.84 -0.75
N GLN A 77 13.43 -11.53 -1.53
CA GLN A 77 12.19 -10.90 -2.03
C GLN A 77 11.21 -10.57 -0.90
N ASP A 78 11.32 -11.29 0.23
CA ASP A 78 10.46 -11.14 1.41
C ASP A 78 11.00 -10.16 2.46
N SER A 79 12.28 -9.77 2.37
CA SER A 79 12.97 -9.02 3.42
C SER A 79 12.28 -7.71 3.78
N ILE A 80 11.76 -6.98 2.80
CA ILE A 80 11.06 -5.72 3.05
C ILE A 80 9.71 -5.93 3.74
N VAL A 81 8.99 -7.00 3.40
CA VAL A 81 7.70 -7.32 4.03
C VAL A 81 7.97 -7.70 5.49
N GLU A 82 8.95 -8.56 5.76
CA GLU A 82 9.35 -8.95 7.12
C GLU A 82 9.78 -7.75 7.98
N ASP A 83 10.56 -6.83 7.42
CA ASP A 83 11.03 -5.65 8.14
C ASP A 83 9.86 -4.70 8.45
N LEU A 84 8.98 -4.43 7.48
CA LEU A 84 7.82 -3.56 7.69
C LEU A 84 6.74 -4.20 8.58
N GLU A 85 6.61 -5.53 8.60
CA GLU A 85 5.71 -6.25 9.51
C GLU A 85 6.05 -5.94 10.97
N THR A 86 7.35 -5.87 11.29
CA THR A 86 7.85 -5.50 12.63
C THR A 86 7.39 -4.10 13.06
N TYR A 87 7.06 -3.23 12.09
CA TYR A 87 6.67 -1.84 12.32
C TYR A 87 5.26 -1.52 11.83
N LYS A 88 4.39 -2.53 11.65
CA LYS A 88 3.04 -2.32 11.12
C LYS A 88 2.23 -1.29 11.91
N ASP A 89 2.43 -1.22 13.23
CA ASP A 89 1.74 -0.30 14.13
C ASP A 89 2.46 1.06 14.33
N LYS A 90 3.52 1.33 13.55
CA LYS A 90 4.30 2.57 13.66
C LYS A 90 4.01 3.52 12.51
N ASN A 91 3.97 4.81 12.83
CA ASN A 91 3.85 5.87 11.84
C ASN A 91 5.22 6.21 11.22
N ILE A 92 5.45 5.71 10.02
CA ILE A 92 6.67 5.94 9.24
C ILE A 92 6.55 7.29 8.53
N GLN A 93 7.47 8.20 8.82
CA GLN A 93 7.52 9.51 8.18
C GLN A 93 8.43 9.50 6.95
N SER A 94 9.59 8.86 7.07
CA SER A 94 10.57 8.67 6.00
C SER A 94 11.05 7.23 6.02
N LEU A 95 11.23 6.68 4.81
CA LEU A 95 11.73 5.34 4.56
C LEU A 95 12.65 5.43 3.35
N GLU A 96 13.89 5.00 3.56
CA GLU A 96 14.89 4.87 2.50
C GLU A 96 15.34 3.42 2.45
N ILE A 97 15.31 2.83 1.27
CA ILE A 97 15.72 1.44 1.04
C ILE A 97 16.73 1.44 -0.09
N HIS A 98 17.83 0.72 0.10
CA HIS A 98 18.83 0.46 -0.92
C HIS A 98 19.24 -1.01 -0.91
N VAL A 99 19.06 -1.69 -2.04
CA VAL A 99 19.73 -2.95 -2.31
C VAL A 99 21.08 -2.64 -2.96
N SER A 100 22.14 -3.32 -2.52
CA SER A 100 23.47 -3.21 -3.10
C SER A 100 23.44 -3.50 -4.60
N SER A 101 24.21 -2.75 -5.39
CA SER A 101 24.40 -2.97 -6.83
C SER A 101 25.33 -4.16 -7.12
N ARG A 102 26.16 -4.56 -6.16
CA ARG A 102 27.05 -5.72 -6.25
C ARG A 102 26.86 -6.64 -5.05
N PRO A 103 26.89 -7.97 -5.24
CA PRO A 103 26.78 -8.89 -4.12
C PRO A 103 28.03 -8.82 -3.22
N ALA A 104 27.87 -9.16 -1.95
CA ALA A 104 28.96 -9.53 -1.05
C ALA A 104 29.14 -11.05 -1.07
N ILE A 105 30.35 -11.52 -0.74
CA ILE A 105 30.58 -12.95 -0.50
C ILE A 105 30.29 -13.20 0.98
N ILE A 106 29.18 -13.86 1.28
CA ILE A 106 28.75 -14.19 2.65
C ILE A 106 28.64 -15.70 2.75
N ASN A 107 29.39 -16.32 3.68
CA ASN A 107 29.40 -17.78 3.86
C ASN A 107 29.63 -18.55 2.54
N GLY A 108 30.50 -18.02 1.67
CA GLY A 108 30.87 -18.60 0.39
C GLY A 108 29.84 -18.41 -0.74
N LYS A 109 28.79 -17.60 -0.55
CA LYS A 109 27.77 -17.31 -1.55
C LYS A 109 27.74 -15.84 -1.92
N GLU A 110 27.48 -15.53 -3.18
CA GLU A 110 27.18 -14.17 -3.61
C GLU A 110 25.77 -13.79 -3.14
N GLN A 111 25.70 -12.79 -2.29
CA GLN A 111 24.44 -12.33 -1.70
C GLN A 111 24.38 -10.80 -1.71
N TYR A 112 23.27 -10.27 -2.19
CA TYR A 112 23.01 -8.84 -2.11
C TYR A 112 22.64 -8.44 -0.68
N ILE A 113 23.02 -7.22 -0.30
CA ILE A 113 22.72 -6.65 1.01
C ILE A 113 21.73 -5.51 0.81
N GLN A 114 20.74 -5.47 1.69
CA GLN A 114 19.75 -4.41 1.76
C GLN A 114 19.98 -3.58 3.00
N ILE A 115 19.94 -2.25 2.83
CA ILE A 115 20.05 -1.27 3.91
C ILE A 115 18.80 -0.41 3.92
N HIS A 116 18.15 -0.35 5.07
CA HIS A 116 17.01 0.52 5.34
C HIS A 116 17.38 1.60 6.33
N LYS A 117 16.80 2.78 6.13
CA LYS A 117 16.77 3.87 7.10
C LYS A 117 15.32 4.30 7.28
N ILE A 118 14.81 4.16 8.50
CA ILE A 118 13.42 4.49 8.85
C ILE A 118 13.44 5.63 9.86
N ILE A 119 12.66 6.68 9.58
CA ILE A 119 12.38 7.75 10.54
C ILE A 119 10.89 7.69 10.84
N PHE A 120 10.57 7.47 12.11
CA PHE A 120 9.19 7.50 12.60
C PHE A 120 8.74 8.92 12.87
N TYR A 121 7.44 9.17 12.65
CA TYR A 121 6.84 10.49 12.83
C TYR A 121 7.05 11.06 14.24
N ARG A 122 7.44 12.34 14.30
CA ARG A 122 7.50 13.15 15.53
C ARG A 122 6.83 14.49 15.32
N ARG A 123 6.17 14.99 16.37
CA ARG A 123 5.37 16.22 16.35
C ARG A 123 6.20 17.51 16.21
N GLU A 124 7.45 17.49 16.67
CA GLU A 124 8.39 18.61 16.54
C GLU A 124 9.54 18.24 15.60
N GLN A 125 9.82 19.13 14.64
CA GLN A 125 10.90 18.95 13.68
C GLN A 125 11.82 20.17 13.70
N LYS A 126 13.12 19.93 13.76
CA LYS A 126 14.12 20.97 13.53
C LYS A 126 14.22 21.19 12.01
N LYS A 127 13.76 22.35 11.53
CA LYS A 127 14.00 22.74 10.13
C LYS A 127 15.51 22.94 9.92
N ASN A 128 16.06 22.27 8.91
CA ASN A 128 17.46 22.47 8.51
C ASN A 128 17.68 23.92 8.05
N ARG A 129 18.78 24.53 8.49
CA ARG A 129 19.15 25.93 8.19
C ARG A 129 20.13 26.06 7.02
N LEU A 130 20.13 25.12 6.08
CA LEU A 130 20.98 25.20 4.89
C LEU A 130 20.50 26.37 3.99
N PRO A 131 21.42 27.17 3.42
CA PRO A 131 21.08 28.27 2.53
C PRO A 131 20.46 27.76 1.22
N LEU A 132 19.61 28.60 0.61
CA LEU A 132 18.96 28.26 -0.66
C LEU A 132 19.95 28.43 -1.82
N ASP A 133 20.04 27.43 -2.69
CA ASP A 133 20.75 27.54 -3.97
C ASP A 133 19.82 28.19 -5.01
N LEU A 134 20.06 29.48 -5.29
CA LEU A 134 19.24 30.28 -6.19
C LEU A 134 19.37 29.83 -7.66
N GLU A 135 20.55 29.37 -8.09
CA GLU A 135 20.75 28.89 -9.45
C GLU A 135 20.03 27.56 -9.68
N LYS A 136 20.12 26.65 -8.70
CA LYS A 136 19.31 25.42 -8.72
C LYS A 136 17.81 25.72 -8.73
N THR A 137 17.36 26.69 -7.93
CA THR A 137 15.94 27.09 -7.90
C THR A 137 15.47 27.60 -9.28
N LYS A 138 16.30 28.39 -9.98
CA LYS A 138 16.01 28.82 -11.37
C LYS A 138 15.96 27.64 -12.34
N ALA A 139 16.87 26.68 -12.21
CA ALA A 139 16.88 25.48 -13.04
C ALA A 139 15.60 24.64 -12.84
N VAL A 140 15.15 24.47 -11.59
CA VAL A 140 13.88 23.79 -11.27
C VAL A 140 12.71 24.49 -11.96
N ARG A 141 12.62 25.82 -11.84
CA ARG A 141 11.57 26.63 -12.48
C ARG A 141 11.53 26.41 -14.00
N LYS A 142 12.68 26.53 -14.66
CA LYS A 142 12.79 26.32 -16.12
C LYS A 142 12.37 24.92 -16.53
N TYR A 143 12.72 23.90 -15.73
CA TYR A 143 12.33 22.53 -16.01
C TYR A 143 10.81 22.32 -15.88
N ILE A 144 10.18 22.88 -14.84
CA ILE A 144 8.73 22.83 -14.66
C ILE A 144 8.01 23.49 -15.85
N GLU A 145 8.41 24.70 -16.22
CA GLU A 145 7.81 25.43 -17.35
C GLU A 145 7.92 24.66 -18.67
N ALA A 146 9.03 23.95 -18.88
CA ALA A 146 9.25 23.16 -20.08
C ALA A 146 8.43 21.84 -20.09
N ARG A 147 8.30 21.17 -18.95
CA ARG A 147 7.80 19.78 -18.86
C ARG A 147 6.36 19.65 -18.35
N TYR A 148 5.93 20.52 -17.43
CA TYR A 148 4.66 20.42 -16.70
C TYR A 148 3.78 21.63 -17.00
N LYS A 149 3.17 21.66 -18.18
CA LYS A 149 2.34 22.78 -18.66
C LYS A 149 1.12 23.09 -17.77
N ASN A 150 0.65 22.09 -17.01
CA ASN A 150 -0.50 22.24 -16.12
C ASN A 150 -0.10 22.68 -14.70
N PHE A 151 1.19 22.80 -14.40
CA PHE A 151 1.66 23.18 -13.08
C PHE A 151 1.36 24.67 -12.82
N SER A 152 0.76 24.99 -11.67
CA SER A 152 0.51 26.37 -11.29
C SER A 152 1.77 27.03 -10.76
N MET A 153 2.42 27.84 -11.59
CA MET A 153 3.61 28.61 -11.19
C MET A 153 3.36 29.58 -10.02
N LYS A 154 2.10 29.91 -9.71
CA LYS A 154 1.73 30.69 -8.51
C LYS A 154 2.03 29.94 -7.21
N LEU A 155 1.98 28.61 -7.24
CA LEU A 155 2.26 27.74 -6.09
C LEU A 155 3.74 27.39 -5.94
N PHE A 156 4.60 27.82 -6.88
CA PHE A 156 5.99 27.40 -6.91
C PHE A 156 6.73 27.66 -5.59
N GLU A 157 6.69 28.90 -5.08
CA GLU A 157 7.42 29.27 -3.86
C GLU A 157 6.85 28.58 -2.62
N GLU A 158 5.52 28.44 -2.55
CA GLU A 158 4.83 27.72 -1.47
C GLU A 158 5.29 26.26 -1.43
N ILE A 159 5.19 25.56 -2.55
CA ILE A 159 5.52 24.14 -2.67
C ILE A 159 7.03 23.94 -2.45
N HIS A 160 7.88 24.75 -3.08
CA HIS A 160 9.34 24.67 -2.91
C HIS A 160 9.76 24.88 -1.45
N GLY A 161 9.04 25.75 -0.72
CA GLY A 161 9.24 26.00 0.70
C GLY A 161 8.91 24.81 1.62
N GLN A 162 8.12 23.83 1.17
CA GLN A 162 7.77 22.64 1.96
C GLN A 162 8.88 21.58 1.99
N PHE A 163 9.80 21.59 1.03
CA PHE A 163 10.88 20.61 0.96
C PHE A 163 11.97 20.89 1.99
N ASP A 164 12.50 19.82 2.58
CA ASP A 164 13.66 19.93 3.45
C ASP A 164 14.87 20.49 2.67
N ARG A 165 15.65 21.36 3.33
CA ARG A 165 16.79 22.01 2.68
C ARG A 165 17.89 21.03 2.26
N HIS A 166 18.06 19.93 2.99
CA HIS A 166 19.00 18.88 2.60
C HIS A 166 18.54 18.20 1.30
N PHE A 167 17.26 17.86 1.20
CA PHE A 167 16.68 17.31 -0.05
C PHE A 167 16.91 18.24 -1.24
N LEU A 168 16.63 19.54 -1.09
CA LEU A 168 16.86 20.54 -2.15
C LEU A 168 18.35 20.65 -2.51
N SER A 169 19.25 20.54 -1.54
CA SER A 169 20.70 20.64 -1.78
C SER A 169 21.28 19.45 -2.53
N ILE A 170 20.81 18.22 -2.27
CA ILE A 170 21.38 17.00 -2.86
C ILE A 170 20.65 16.51 -4.11
N SER A 171 19.39 16.92 -4.29
CA SER A 171 18.58 16.50 -5.43
C SER A 171 18.91 17.30 -6.69
N PRO A 172 18.87 16.66 -7.87
CA PRO A 172 18.98 17.35 -9.15
C PRO A 172 17.68 18.12 -9.48
N PRO A 173 17.74 19.21 -10.26
CA PRO A 173 16.58 20.06 -10.56
C PRO A 173 15.37 19.30 -11.10
N GLU A 174 15.60 18.30 -11.95
CA GLU A 174 14.57 17.48 -12.59
C GLU A 174 13.80 16.63 -11.56
N ARG A 175 14.51 16.14 -10.52
CA ARG A 175 13.88 15.40 -9.42
C ARG A 175 13.02 16.32 -8.56
N ILE A 176 13.52 17.51 -8.24
CA ILE A 176 12.75 18.49 -7.45
C ILE A 176 11.48 18.88 -8.24
N ALA A 177 11.62 19.21 -9.53
CA ALA A 177 10.48 19.54 -10.39
C ALA A 177 9.43 18.42 -10.46
N ARG A 178 9.85 17.15 -10.60
CA ARG A 178 8.95 15.99 -10.53
C ARG A 178 8.16 15.94 -9.22
N TYR A 179 8.86 16.08 -8.08
CA TYR A 179 8.22 16.06 -6.76
C TYR A 179 7.26 17.24 -6.58
N MET A 180 7.61 18.44 -7.06
CA MET A 180 6.72 19.60 -7.00
C MET A 180 5.43 19.37 -7.81
N ASN A 181 5.55 18.84 -9.03
CA ASN A 181 4.38 18.52 -9.86
C ASN A 181 3.48 17.46 -9.21
N LEU A 182 4.08 16.41 -8.64
CA LEU A 182 3.31 15.39 -7.93
C LEU A 182 2.66 15.92 -6.64
N TYR A 183 3.33 16.83 -5.93
CA TYR A 183 2.76 17.49 -4.77
C TYR A 183 1.50 18.26 -5.14
N GLU A 184 1.56 19.10 -6.17
CA GLU A 184 0.38 19.86 -6.63
C GLU A 184 -0.77 18.93 -7.03
N LEU A 185 -0.50 17.94 -7.88
CA LEU A 185 -1.53 16.99 -8.33
C LEU A 185 -2.20 16.28 -7.14
N ALA A 186 -1.40 15.78 -6.20
CA ALA A 186 -1.90 15.11 -5.00
C ALA A 186 -2.72 16.05 -4.10
N SER A 187 -2.39 17.33 -4.04
CA SER A 187 -3.12 18.32 -3.25
C SER A 187 -4.48 18.70 -3.82
N GLU A 188 -4.71 18.55 -5.12
CA GLU A 188 -5.98 18.96 -5.74
C GLU A 188 -7.17 18.04 -5.39
N ARG A 189 -6.90 16.73 -5.23
CA ARG A 189 -7.94 15.72 -5.03
C ARG A 189 -7.47 14.63 -4.08
N ASP A 190 -8.38 14.12 -3.27
CA ASP A 190 -8.15 12.95 -2.42
C ASP A 190 -8.10 11.66 -3.26
N SER A 191 -7.04 11.51 -4.05
CA SER A 191 -6.79 10.39 -4.96
C SER A 191 -5.32 10.00 -4.96
N VAL A 192 -5.03 8.79 -5.45
CA VAL A 192 -3.66 8.30 -5.61
C VAL A 192 -3.20 8.61 -7.03
N TYR A 193 -2.12 9.37 -7.15
CA TYR A 193 -1.46 9.66 -8.42
C TYR A 193 -0.27 8.72 -8.60
N LEU A 194 -0.17 8.14 -9.78
CA LEU A 194 0.91 7.25 -10.18
C LEU A 194 1.60 7.85 -11.42
N ASP A 195 2.93 7.85 -11.41
CA ASP A 195 3.78 8.21 -12.55
C ASP A 195 4.82 7.10 -12.75
N ILE A 196 4.98 6.63 -13.98
CA ILE A 196 5.86 5.51 -14.31
C ILE A 196 6.81 5.90 -15.43
N GLU A 197 8.10 5.64 -15.23
CA GLU A 197 9.14 5.99 -16.18
C GLU A 197 10.20 4.88 -16.25
N GLN A 198 10.61 4.54 -17.47
CA GLN A 198 11.72 3.62 -17.68
C GLN A 198 13.04 4.37 -17.52
N VAL A 199 13.83 3.97 -16.53
CA VAL A 199 15.10 4.61 -16.20
C VAL A 199 16.26 3.75 -16.69
N GLN A 200 17.06 4.32 -17.58
CA GLN A 200 18.24 3.66 -18.13
C GLN A 200 19.42 3.72 -17.15
N LYS A 201 20.39 2.83 -17.33
CA LYS A 201 21.65 2.87 -16.59
C LYS A 201 22.39 4.18 -16.92
N ASP A 202 22.78 4.92 -15.89
CA ASP A 202 23.55 6.16 -16.01
C ASP A 202 24.48 6.35 -14.79
N SER A 203 25.07 7.53 -14.63
CA SER A 203 25.97 7.83 -13.51
C SER A 203 25.29 7.79 -12.13
N ASP A 204 23.97 7.93 -12.07
CA ASP A 204 23.16 7.92 -10.84
C ASP A 204 22.36 6.61 -10.67
N HIS A 205 22.34 5.75 -11.69
CA HIS A 205 21.57 4.51 -11.77
C HIS A 205 22.47 3.37 -12.23
N ASP A 206 22.87 2.51 -11.29
CA ASP A 206 23.81 1.41 -11.54
C ASP A 206 23.25 0.31 -12.46
N ARG A 207 21.93 0.24 -12.61
CA ARG A 207 21.18 -0.64 -13.51
C ARG A 207 19.91 0.01 -14.05
N ALA A 208 19.45 -0.50 -15.19
CA ALA A 208 18.15 -0.13 -15.74
C ALA A 208 17.04 -0.64 -14.82
N SER A 209 16.05 0.20 -14.56
CA SER A 209 14.91 -0.12 -13.68
C SER A 209 13.70 0.71 -14.09
N THR A 210 12.53 0.32 -13.60
CA THR A 210 11.32 1.11 -13.74
C THR A 210 11.15 1.97 -12.50
N ARG A 211 11.11 3.30 -12.67
CA ARG A 211 10.76 4.21 -11.59
C ARG A 211 9.25 4.36 -11.54
N LEU A 212 8.66 4.00 -10.40
CA LEU A 212 7.26 4.24 -10.10
C LEU A 212 7.16 5.27 -8.97
N MET A 213 6.50 6.39 -9.24
CA MET A 213 6.20 7.39 -8.22
C MET A 213 4.73 7.32 -7.84
N LEU A 214 4.46 7.32 -6.54
CA LEU A 214 3.12 7.37 -5.95
C LEU A 214 3.00 8.66 -5.14
N ALA A 215 1.97 9.46 -5.38
CA ALA A 215 1.70 10.67 -4.60
C ALA A 215 0.25 10.71 -4.14
N THR A 216 0.05 11.01 -2.85
CA THR A 216 -1.28 11.14 -2.27
C THR A 216 -1.25 11.94 -0.98
N ILE A 217 -2.36 12.59 -0.66
CA ILE A 217 -2.61 13.17 0.67
C ILE A 217 -2.98 12.09 1.69
N ASN A 218 -2.71 12.36 2.96
CA ASN A 218 -3.29 11.69 4.14
C ASN A 218 -3.28 10.15 4.09
N VAL A 219 -2.08 9.59 3.86
CA VAL A 219 -1.88 8.14 3.93
C VAL A 219 -2.28 7.57 5.30
N PRO A 220 -2.74 6.31 5.38
CA PRO A 220 -2.93 5.65 6.67
C PRO A 220 -1.67 5.76 7.53
N LYS A 221 -1.85 6.06 8.83
CA LYS A 221 -0.74 6.27 9.77
C LYS A 221 0.03 4.99 10.08
N THR A 222 -0.56 3.83 9.86
CA THR A 222 0.01 2.51 10.19
C THR A 222 -0.30 1.55 9.04
N GLY A 223 0.56 0.54 8.86
CA GLY A 223 0.40 -0.53 7.86
C GLY A 223 0.51 -0.13 6.38
N PHE A 224 0.39 1.15 6.02
CA PHE A 224 0.35 1.59 4.61
C PHE A 224 1.56 1.11 3.77
N PHE A 225 2.79 1.31 4.26
CA PHE A 225 3.99 0.90 3.53
C PHE A 225 4.15 -0.62 3.45
N LEU A 226 3.70 -1.34 4.48
CA LEU A 226 3.69 -2.80 4.50
C LEU A 226 2.78 -3.34 3.40
N GLU A 227 1.57 -2.77 3.26
CA GLU A 227 0.64 -3.20 2.23
C GLU A 227 1.14 -2.90 0.81
N LEU A 228 1.81 -1.75 0.60
CA LEU A 228 2.49 -1.47 -0.68
C LEU A 228 3.57 -2.53 -0.99
N ALA A 229 4.37 -2.92 0.02
CA ALA A 229 5.38 -3.96 -0.14
C ALA A 229 4.76 -5.33 -0.43
N ARG A 230 3.65 -5.70 0.24
CA ARG A 230 2.90 -6.93 -0.01
C ARG A 230 2.33 -6.98 -1.43
N VAL A 231 1.81 -5.87 -1.95
CA VAL A 231 1.38 -5.77 -3.36
C VAL A 231 2.57 -6.08 -4.28
N MET A 232 3.71 -5.42 -4.11
CA MET A 232 4.90 -5.67 -4.95
C MET A 232 5.35 -7.14 -4.90
N ARG A 233 5.32 -7.74 -3.70
CA ARG A 233 5.67 -9.14 -3.48
C ARG A 233 4.74 -10.10 -4.24
N ARG A 234 3.43 -9.86 -4.25
CA ARG A 234 2.45 -10.70 -4.99
C ARG A 234 2.67 -10.68 -6.50
N PHE A 235 3.19 -9.59 -7.04
CA PHE A 235 3.49 -9.46 -8.47
C PHE A 235 4.89 -9.95 -8.85
N ASN A 236 5.66 -10.47 -7.89
CA ASN A 236 7.06 -10.84 -8.03
C ASN A 236 7.95 -9.69 -8.56
N TYR A 237 7.67 -8.45 -8.15
CA TYR A 237 8.52 -7.32 -8.50
C TYR A 237 9.60 -7.07 -7.44
N ASN A 238 10.83 -6.90 -7.90
CA ASN A 238 12.00 -6.70 -7.07
C ASN A 238 12.12 -5.22 -6.72
N LEU A 239 12.05 -4.88 -5.43
CA LEU A 239 12.27 -3.54 -4.93
C LEU A 239 13.76 -3.27 -4.72
N GLU A 240 14.33 -2.44 -5.58
CA GLU A 240 15.76 -2.12 -5.54
C GLU A 240 16.06 -0.91 -4.65
N ARG A 241 15.23 0.13 -4.80
CA ARG A 241 15.32 1.36 -4.03
C ARG A 241 13.93 1.90 -3.73
N CYS A 242 13.77 2.48 -2.55
CA CYS A 242 12.55 3.17 -2.15
C CYS A 242 12.91 4.48 -1.45
N TYR A 243 12.16 5.54 -1.74
CA TYR A 243 12.25 6.82 -1.06
C TYR A 243 10.85 7.31 -0.72
N VAL A 244 10.55 7.42 0.57
CA VAL A 244 9.30 8.01 1.07
C VAL A 244 9.61 9.40 1.60
N SER A 245 8.83 10.38 1.15
CA SER A 245 8.89 11.75 1.64
C SER A 245 7.49 12.24 1.98
N THR A 246 7.27 12.57 3.25
CA THR A 246 6.02 13.15 3.73
C THR A 246 6.24 14.64 4.00
N LEU A 247 5.54 15.47 3.22
CA LEU A 247 5.63 16.92 3.22
C LEU A 247 4.38 17.50 3.88
N GLN A 248 4.54 18.55 4.67
CA GLN A 248 3.40 19.25 5.26
C GLN A 248 2.65 20.06 4.21
N HIS A 249 1.33 20.12 4.34
CA HIS A 249 0.44 20.92 3.52
C HIS A 249 -0.47 21.76 4.41
N GLU A 250 -0.49 23.08 4.23
CA GLU A 250 -1.18 24.01 5.14
C GLU A 250 -2.66 23.69 5.36
N LYS A 251 -3.36 23.29 4.29
CA LYS A 251 -4.81 23.03 4.31
C LYS A 251 -5.22 21.57 4.50
N ILE A 252 -4.36 20.62 4.13
CA ILE A 252 -4.75 19.21 3.92
C ILE A 252 -3.98 18.27 4.86
N ASP A 253 -3.10 18.81 5.72
CA ASP A 253 -2.19 18.14 6.65
C ASP A 253 -0.90 17.63 5.98
N MET A 254 -0.95 16.54 5.20
CA MET A 254 0.27 15.95 4.64
C MET A 254 0.10 15.43 3.21
N VAL A 255 1.13 15.63 2.39
CA VAL A 255 1.32 14.98 1.09
C VAL A 255 2.47 13.99 1.20
N THR A 256 2.20 12.72 0.90
CA THR A 256 3.22 11.67 0.85
C THR A 256 3.55 11.36 -0.61
N ILE A 257 4.85 11.44 -0.93
CA ILE A 257 5.41 11.05 -2.22
C ILE A 257 6.34 9.86 -1.98
N ILE A 258 6.11 8.78 -2.71
CA ILE A 258 6.93 7.56 -2.67
C ILE A 258 7.53 7.33 -4.04
N THR A 259 8.82 7.04 -4.09
CA THR A 259 9.52 6.65 -5.32
C THR A 259 10.07 5.25 -5.16
N PHE A 260 9.59 4.32 -5.97
CA PHE A 260 10.09 2.96 -6.08
C PHE A 260 10.95 2.83 -7.34
N TYR A 261 12.04 2.08 -7.23
CA TYR A 261 12.78 1.56 -8.37
C TYR A 261 12.59 0.05 -8.37
N LEU A 262 11.89 -0.42 -9.40
CA LEU A 262 11.40 -1.79 -9.51
C LEU A 262 12.00 -2.47 -10.74
N THR A 263 12.25 -3.76 -10.61
CA THR A 263 12.51 -4.68 -11.72
C THR A 263 11.59 -5.89 -11.64
N ASP A 264 11.44 -6.62 -12.72
CA ASP A 264 10.74 -7.91 -12.70
C ASP A 264 11.60 -8.98 -12.00
N GLU A 265 11.08 -10.21 -11.96
CA GLU A 265 11.73 -11.35 -11.32
C GLU A 265 13.10 -11.71 -11.94
N ASP A 266 13.30 -11.35 -13.22
CA ASP A 266 14.53 -11.56 -13.98
C ASP A 266 15.49 -10.36 -13.92
N GLY A 267 15.10 -9.28 -13.21
CA GLY A 267 15.91 -8.07 -13.08
C GLY A 267 15.77 -7.10 -14.27
N ASN A 268 14.78 -7.28 -15.14
CA ASN A 268 14.50 -6.38 -16.24
C ASN A 268 13.53 -5.26 -15.82
N GLN A 269 13.45 -4.23 -16.66
CA GLN A 269 12.43 -3.20 -16.54
C GLN A 269 11.02 -3.82 -16.67
N LEU A 270 10.07 -3.31 -15.88
CA LEU A 270 8.69 -3.77 -15.91
C LEU A 270 8.10 -3.56 -17.31
N SER A 271 7.72 -4.65 -17.95
CA SER A 271 7.02 -4.63 -19.23
C SER A 271 5.60 -4.09 -19.07
N GLY A 272 5.12 -3.33 -20.05
CA GLY A 272 3.72 -2.92 -20.11
C GLY A 272 2.73 -4.09 -20.25
N GLY A 273 1.44 -3.76 -20.28
CA GLY A 273 0.36 -4.72 -20.48
C GLY A 273 -0.34 -5.13 -19.19
N ARG A 274 -1.18 -6.16 -19.27
CA ARG A 274 -2.20 -6.47 -18.25
C ARG A 274 -1.64 -6.68 -16.84
N LYS A 275 -0.47 -7.31 -16.68
CA LYS A 275 0.15 -7.51 -15.37
C LYS A 275 0.49 -6.18 -14.70
N LEU A 276 1.06 -5.25 -15.46
CA LEU A 276 1.40 -3.92 -14.97
C LEU A 276 0.14 -3.09 -14.67
N ASP A 277 -0.87 -3.16 -15.53
CA ASP A 277 -2.13 -2.42 -15.33
C ASP A 277 -2.83 -2.82 -14.02
N ILE A 278 -2.93 -4.14 -13.77
CA ILE A 278 -3.52 -4.67 -12.53
C ILE A 278 -2.66 -4.27 -11.31
N PHE A 279 -1.34 -4.35 -11.42
CA PHE A 279 -0.44 -3.93 -10.34
C PHE A 279 -0.63 -2.45 -9.96
N LEU A 280 -0.72 -1.57 -10.95
CA LEU A 280 -0.94 -0.13 -10.73
C LEU A 280 -2.32 0.12 -10.10
N GLU A 281 -3.35 -0.61 -10.54
CA GLU A 281 -4.68 -0.57 -9.91
C GLU A 281 -4.62 -1.01 -8.44
N GLU A 282 -3.98 -2.15 -8.13
CA GLU A 282 -3.83 -2.65 -6.76
C GLU A 282 -3.09 -1.65 -5.86
N LEU A 283 -1.97 -1.09 -6.33
CA LEU A 283 -1.22 -0.08 -5.58
C LEU A 283 -2.06 1.15 -5.28
N SER A 284 -2.88 1.59 -6.25
CA SER A 284 -3.77 2.74 -6.06
C SER A 284 -4.88 2.48 -5.02
N MET A 285 -5.23 1.21 -4.82
CA MET A 285 -6.26 0.80 -3.86
C MET A 285 -5.77 0.81 -2.42
N VAL A 286 -4.48 0.56 -2.17
CA VAL A 286 -3.91 0.38 -0.80
C VAL A 286 -4.30 1.50 0.15
N LYS A 287 -4.35 2.75 -0.31
CA LYS A 287 -4.74 3.90 0.52
C LYS A 287 -6.12 3.76 1.17
N TRP A 288 -7.03 3.07 0.50
CA TRP A 288 -8.45 2.96 0.84
C TRP A 288 -8.78 1.73 1.68
N LEU A 289 -7.79 0.89 1.95
CA LEU A 289 -7.93 -0.36 2.71
C LEU A 289 -7.40 -0.17 4.12
N ASN A 290 -7.92 -0.97 5.03
CA ASN A 290 -7.33 -1.11 6.35
C ASN A 290 -6.32 -2.25 6.32
N ALA A 291 -5.10 -2.00 6.82
CA ALA A 291 -4.05 -3.02 6.88
C ALA A 291 -4.47 -4.23 7.74
N ASP A 292 -5.33 -4.03 8.74
CA ASP A 292 -5.81 -5.10 9.62
C ASP A 292 -7.12 -5.75 9.15
N ASP A 293 -7.62 -5.42 7.95
CA ASP A 293 -8.86 -6.00 7.42
C ASP A 293 -8.65 -7.47 7.01
N THR A 294 -8.98 -8.36 7.95
CA THR A 294 -8.75 -9.80 7.79
C THR A 294 -9.53 -10.39 6.60
N LEU A 295 -10.72 -9.86 6.29
CA LEU A 295 -11.50 -10.36 5.16
C LEU A 295 -10.79 -10.05 3.84
N ILE A 296 -10.36 -8.80 3.65
CA ILE A 296 -9.71 -8.38 2.41
C ILE A 296 -8.45 -9.20 2.16
N TRP A 297 -7.55 -9.25 3.15
CA TRP A 297 -6.25 -9.87 2.95
C TRP A 297 -6.32 -11.38 2.79
N LYS A 298 -7.17 -12.07 3.55
CA LYS A 298 -7.37 -13.52 3.35
C LYS A 298 -7.96 -13.86 1.99
N LEU A 299 -8.86 -13.03 1.46
CA LEU A 299 -9.40 -13.22 0.11
C LEU A 299 -8.32 -12.99 -0.95
N VAL A 300 -7.54 -11.92 -0.84
CA VAL A 300 -6.45 -11.62 -1.79
C VAL A 300 -5.37 -12.71 -1.76
N GLU A 301 -5.04 -13.26 -0.58
CA GLU A 301 -4.09 -14.36 -0.42
C GLU A 301 -4.50 -15.65 -1.15
N THR A 302 -5.80 -15.86 -1.41
CA THR A 302 -6.26 -17.03 -2.20
C THR A 302 -5.83 -16.97 -3.67
N GLY A 303 -5.48 -15.80 -4.19
CA GLY A 303 -5.22 -15.57 -5.61
C GLY A 303 -6.49 -15.47 -6.49
N PHE A 304 -7.69 -15.73 -5.95
CA PHE A 304 -8.95 -15.55 -6.69
C PHE A 304 -9.38 -14.09 -6.81
N PHE A 305 -8.94 -13.24 -5.88
CA PHE A 305 -9.39 -11.87 -5.77
C PHE A 305 -8.24 -10.91 -5.91
N ASN A 306 -8.44 -9.89 -6.73
CA ASN A 306 -7.66 -8.67 -6.60
C ASN A 306 -8.20 -7.82 -5.45
N THR A 307 -7.41 -6.83 -5.07
CA THR A 307 -7.67 -5.92 -3.96
C THR A 307 -9.01 -5.16 -4.09
N LYS A 308 -9.40 -4.79 -5.31
CA LYS A 308 -10.66 -4.06 -5.58
C LYS A 308 -11.88 -4.96 -5.46
N GLN A 309 -11.79 -6.21 -5.91
CA GLN A 309 -12.82 -7.23 -5.74
C GLN A 309 -13.03 -7.57 -4.27
N ALA A 310 -11.94 -7.76 -3.53
CA ALA A 310 -11.99 -7.98 -2.08
C ALA A 310 -12.62 -6.78 -1.35
N TYR A 311 -12.35 -5.54 -1.78
CA TYR A 311 -12.99 -4.36 -1.22
C TYR A 311 -14.51 -4.30 -1.46
N PHE A 312 -14.99 -4.76 -2.62
CA PHE A 312 -16.43 -4.95 -2.86
C PHE A 312 -17.03 -5.97 -1.90
N LEU A 313 -16.38 -7.12 -1.71
CA LEU A 313 -16.84 -8.15 -0.78
C LEU A 313 -16.83 -7.66 0.67
N ARG A 314 -15.86 -6.81 1.05
CA ARG A 314 -15.88 -6.13 2.34
C ARG A 314 -17.08 -5.21 2.51
N ALA A 315 -17.41 -4.43 1.47
CA ALA A 315 -18.62 -3.60 1.49
C ALA A 315 -19.90 -4.45 1.61
N ALA A 316 -19.98 -5.57 0.90
CA ALA A 316 -21.09 -6.52 1.02
C ALA A 316 -21.16 -7.10 2.44
N ALA A 317 -20.04 -7.56 3.01
CA ALA A 317 -19.97 -8.08 4.38
C ALA A 317 -20.42 -7.04 5.42
N ASP A 318 -19.98 -5.79 5.28
CA ASP A 318 -20.39 -4.69 6.17
C ASP A 318 -21.89 -4.38 6.08
N PHE A 319 -22.45 -4.43 4.87
CA PHE A 319 -23.89 -4.30 4.64
C PHE A 319 -24.66 -5.48 5.27
N ILE A 320 -24.23 -6.71 5.02
CA ILE A 320 -24.89 -7.92 5.55
C ILE A 320 -24.89 -7.90 7.07
N HIS A 321 -23.75 -7.60 7.70
CA HIS A 321 -23.67 -7.46 9.15
C HIS A 321 -24.68 -6.43 9.66
N GLN A 322 -24.73 -5.24 9.04
CA GLN A 322 -25.66 -4.18 9.44
C GLN A 322 -27.12 -4.62 9.36
N MET A 323 -27.47 -5.43 8.36
CA MET A 323 -28.83 -5.91 8.16
C MET A 323 -29.21 -7.07 9.10
N LEU A 324 -28.26 -7.91 9.48
CA LEU A 324 -28.53 -9.12 10.26
C LEU A 324 -28.28 -8.96 11.77
N VAL A 325 -27.48 -7.98 12.19
CA VAL A 325 -27.12 -7.78 13.62
C VAL A 325 -28.33 -7.49 14.51
N ASP A 326 -29.35 -6.82 13.98
CA ASP A 326 -30.59 -6.52 14.72
C ASP A 326 -31.56 -7.71 14.76
N ILE A 327 -31.37 -8.71 13.88
CA ILE A 327 -32.13 -9.97 13.90
C ILE A 327 -31.59 -10.88 15.01
N ASP A 328 -30.27 -11.10 15.04
CA ASP A 328 -29.60 -11.83 16.11
C ASP A 328 -28.13 -11.41 16.24
N ARG A 329 -27.84 -10.57 17.25
CA ARG A 329 -26.50 -10.04 17.51
C ARG A 329 -25.48 -11.12 17.90
N HIS A 330 -25.93 -12.25 18.46
CA HIS A 330 -25.03 -13.32 18.87
C HIS A 330 -24.61 -14.18 17.67
N GLN A 331 -25.54 -14.46 16.75
CA GLN A 331 -25.27 -15.25 15.55
C GLN A 331 -24.52 -14.45 14.47
N PHE A 332 -24.84 -13.16 14.29
CA PHE A 332 -24.32 -12.36 13.17
C PHE A 332 -23.28 -11.32 13.58
N ARG A 333 -22.27 -11.74 14.34
CA ARG A 333 -21.09 -10.90 14.62
C ARG A 333 -20.28 -10.68 13.36
N HIS A 334 -19.52 -9.57 13.31
CA HIS A 334 -18.63 -9.25 12.19
C HIS A 334 -17.74 -10.43 11.77
N ALA A 335 -17.08 -11.09 12.72
CA ALA A 335 -16.21 -12.23 12.44
C ALA A 335 -16.94 -13.43 11.79
N VAL A 336 -18.22 -13.66 12.12
CA VAL A 336 -19.01 -14.75 11.54
C VAL A 336 -19.38 -14.44 10.10
N VAL A 337 -19.73 -13.18 9.82
CA VAL A 337 -19.99 -12.72 8.45
C VAL A 337 -18.73 -12.86 7.61
N ASP A 338 -17.60 -12.35 8.09
CA ASP A 338 -16.30 -12.44 7.40
C ASP A 338 -15.89 -13.91 7.16
N GLU A 339 -16.06 -14.80 8.15
CA GLU A 339 -15.77 -16.24 8.02
C GLU A 339 -16.57 -16.89 6.89
N ALA A 340 -17.84 -16.51 6.69
CA ALA A 340 -18.68 -17.09 5.65
C ALA A 340 -18.11 -16.84 4.23
N PHE A 341 -17.50 -15.68 4.01
CA PHE A 341 -16.80 -15.37 2.77
C PHE A 341 -15.46 -16.12 2.69
N ILE A 342 -14.66 -16.06 3.75
CA ILE A 342 -13.31 -16.65 3.79
C ILE A 342 -13.33 -18.18 3.60
N ARG A 343 -14.32 -18.89 4.17
CA ARG A 343 -14.43 -20.36 4.06
C ARG A 343 -14.99 -20.84 2.73
N HIS A 344 -15.65 -19.95 1.99
CA HIS A 344 -16.23 -20.25 0.68
C HIS A 344 -15.73 -19.23 -0.34
N PRO A 345 -14.42 -19.21 -0.66
CA PRO A 345 -13.85 -18.26 -1.61
C PRO A 345 -14.43 -18.47 -3.03
N ASP A 346 -14.80 -19.70 -3.37
CA ASP A 346 -15.53 -20.05 -4.59
C ASP A 346 -16.91 -19.37 -4.66
N ILE A 347 -17.70 -19.41 -3.58
CA ILE A 347 -19.01 -18.73 -3.53
C ILE A 347 -18.83 -17.22 -3.51
N SER A 348 -17.80 -16.72 -2.81
CA SER A 348 -17.46 -15.29 -2.78
C SER A 348 -17.08 -14.79 -4.18
N GLU A 349 -16.37 -15.60 -4.97
CA GLU A 349 -15.99 -15.29 -6.35
C GLU A 349 -17.24 -15.24 -7.23
N LYS A 350 -18.15 -16.21 -7.07
CA LYS A 350 -19.42 -16.23 -7.79
C LYS A 350 -20.34 -15.07 -7.43
N LEU A 351 -20.33 -14.62 -6.17
CA LEU A 351 -21.04 -13.40 -5.77
C LEU A 351 -20.46 -12.17 -6.49
N PHE A 352 -19.13 -12.05 -6.53
CA PHE A 352 -18.50 -10.97 -7.29
C PHE A 352 -18.80 -11.08 -8.78
N ARG A 353 -18.73 -12.27 -9.39
CA ARG A 353 -19.09 -12.48 -10.81
C ARG A 353 -20.51 -12.08 -11.13
N TYR A 354 -21.45 -12.43 -10.25
CA TYR A 354 -22.84 -12.02 -10.42
C TYR A 354 -22.98 -10.49 -10.37
N PHE A 355 -22.29 -9.83 -9.44
CA PHE A 355 -22.20 -8.37 -9.45
C PHE A 355 -21.56 -7.82 -10.73
N ASP A 356 -20.43 -8.39 -11.17
CA ASP A 356 -19.71 -7.93 -12.36
C ASP A 356 -20.56 -8.06 -13.62
N ALA A 357 -21.24 -9.19 -13.83
CA ALA A 357 -22.15 -9.40 -14.96
C ALA A 357 -23.25 -8.34 -15.06
N ARG A 358 -23.69 -7.76 -13.93
CA ARG A 358 -24.74 -6.73 -13.89
C ARG A 358 -24.25 -5.31 -14.16
N PHE A 359 -23.00 -5.01 -13.88
CA PHE A 359 -22.50 -3.62 -13.84
C PHE A 359 -21.27 -3.38 -14.69
N ASN A 360 -20.64 -4.42 -15.23
CA ASN A 360 -19.47 -4.27 -16.06
C ASN A 360 -19.82 -3.45 -17.32
N PRO A 361 -19.21 -2.26 -17.51
CA PRO A 361 -19.59 -1.37 -18.61
C PRO A 361 -19.16 -1.89 -19.99
N VAL A 362 -18.29 -2.91 -20.03
CA VAL A 362 -17.78 -3.50 -21.28
C VAL A 362 -18.55 -4.77 -21.66
N PHE A 363 -19.01 -5.54 -20.68
CA PHE A 363 -19.66 -6.83 -20.88
C PHE A 363 -21.03 -6.83 -20.22
N TYR A 364 -22.09 -6.92 -21.03
CA TYR A 364 -23.47 -7.00 -20.54
C TYR A 364 -24.27 -8.02 -21.37
N SER A 365 -24.89 -8.98 -20.67
CA SER A 365 -25.76 -10.00 -21.25
C SER A 365 -26.75 -10.46 -20.20
N GLU A 366 -28.04 -10.39 -20.49
CA GLU A 366 -29.09 -10.86 -19.57
C GLU A 366 -28.95 -12.36 -19.27
N GLU A 367 -28.55 -13.15 -20.28
CA GLU A 367 -28.31 -14.59 -20.13
C GLU A 367 -27.14 -14.86 -19.17
N ASP A 368 -26.04 -14.11 -19.29
CA ASP A 368 -24.89 -14.27 -18.40
C ASP A 368 -25.22 -13.84 -16.97
N ILE A 369 -26.04 -12.80 -16.80
CA ILE A 369 -26.54 -12.35 -15.49
C ILE A 369 -27.38 -13.45 -14.85
N GLU A 370 -28.35 -14.00 -15.57
CA GLU A 370 -29.22 -15.06 -15.06
C GLU A 370 -28.43 -16.33 -14.73
N LYS A 371 -27.50 -16.71 -15.61
CA LYS A 371 -26.59 -17.84 -15.38
C LYS A 371 -25.75 -17.64 -14.13
N ALA A 372 -25.07 -16.49 -13.99
CA ALA A 372 -24.25 -16.20 -12.82
C ALA A 372 -25.08 -16.19 -11.52
N ARG A 373 -26.31 -15.67 -11.58
CA ARG A 373 -27.26 -15.66 -10.46
C ARG A 373 -27.65 -17.08 -10.04
N ASN A 374 -28.00 -17.93 -11.00
CA ASN A 374 -28.43 -19.30 -10.76
C ASN A 374 -27.29 -20.18 -10.25
N GLU A 375 -26.08 -20.06 -10.83
CA GLU A 375 -24.88 -20.74 -10.33
C GLU A 375 -24.58 -20.36 -8.88
N LEU A 376 -24.63 -19.07 -8.55
CA LEU A 376 -24.44 -18.59 -7.18
C LEU A 376 -25.47 -19.19 -6.22
N LEU A 377 -26.76 -19.16 -6.58
CA LEU A 377 -27.82 -19.70 -5.72
C LEU A 377 -27.64 -21.20 -5.48
N GLN A 378 -27.33 -21.97 -6.53
CA GLN A 378 -27.10 -23.40 -6.43
C GLN A 378 -25.95 -23.73 -5.47
N LEU A 379 -24.83 -23.01 -5.57
CA LEU A 379 -23.69 -23.19 -4.67
C LEU A 379 -24.04 -22.84 -3.22
N ILE A 380 -24.80 -21.77 -2.99
CA ILE A 380 -25.24 -21.40 -1.64
C ILE A 380 -26.15 -22.48 -1.05
N GLU A 381 -27.16 -22.96 -1.80
CA GLU A 381 -28.04 -24.02 -1.31
C GLU A 381 -27.29 -25.33 -1.08
N GLY A 382 -26.24 -25.59 -1.87
CA GLY A 382 -25.37 -26.77 -1.77
C GLY A 382 -24.39 -26.79 -0.60
N ILE A 383 -24.28 -25.72 0.22
CA ILE A 383 -23.39 -25.72 1.39
C ILE A 383 -23.82 -26.82 2.38
N ASP A 384 -22.93 -27.78 2.61
CA ASP A 384 -23.05 -28.81 3.62
C ASP A 384 -21.65 -29.12 4.18
N THR A 385 -21.35 -28.59 5.36
CA THR A 385 -20.07 -28.81 6.06
C THR A 385 -20.20 -29.90 7.14
N GLY A 386 -21.34 -30.59 7.20
CA GLY A 386 -21.66 -31.57 8.24
C GLY A 386 -22.00 -30.94 9.60
N ILE A 387 -22.10 -29.60 9.69
CA ILE A 387 -22.52 -28.88 10.91
C ILE A 387 -23.74 -28.01 10.58
N PRO A 388 -24.96 -28.54 10.69
CA PRO A 388 -26.18 -27.91 10.17
C PRO A 388 -26.43 -26.49 10.69
N VAL A 389 -26.09 -26.22 11.95
CA VAL A 389 -26.26 -24.89 12.57
C VAL A 389 -25.38 -23.85 11.88
N ASN A 390 -24.11 -24.18 11.64
CA ASN A 390 -23.17 -23.28 10.99
C ASN A 390 -23.54 -23.08 9.52
N ASP A 391 -23.98 -24.15 8.84
CA ASP A 391 -24.38 -24.06 7.44
C ASP A 391 -25.63 -23.20 7.27
N LYS A 392 -26.60 -23.28 8.19
CA LYS A 392 -27.76 -22.39 8.18
C LYS A 392 -27.34 -20.92 8.31
N ILE A 393 -26.40 -20.61 9.20
CA ILE A 393 -25.89 -19.25 9.38
C ILE A 393 -25.15 -18.76 8.13
N ARG A 394 -24.23 -19.57 7.58
CA ARG A 394 -23.48 -19.23 6.35
C ARG A 394 -24.39 -19.04 5.16
N LYS A 395 -25.36 -19.93 4.95
CA LYS A 395 -26.39 -19.79 3.91
C LYS A 395 -27.15 -18.48 4.08
N LYS A 396 -27.57 -18.12 5.29
CA LYS A 396 -28.26 -16.84 5.52
C LYS A 396 -27.37 -15.64 5.20
N VAL A 397 -26.10 -15.65 5.59
CA VAL A 397 -25.13 -14.59 5.27
C VAL A 397 -24.96 -14.45 3.75
N LEU A 398 -24.64 -15.54 3.05
CA LEU A 398 -24.35 -15.52 1.61
C LEU A 398 -25.61 -15.23 0.77
N LYS A 399 -26.80 -15.74 1.16
CA LYS A 399 -28.08 -15.33 0.55
C LYS A 399 -28.34 -13.83 0.76
N THR A 400 -28.00 -13.27 1.91
CA THR A 400 -28.13 -11.83 2.15
C THR A 400 -27.17 -11.03 1.25
N GLY A 401 -25.97 -11.55 0.99
CA GLY A 401 -25.05 -11.01 -0.01
C GLY A 401 -25.61 -11.03 -1.43
N MET A 402 -26.29 -12.12 -1.81
CA MET A 402 -27.02 -12.19 -3.08
C MET A 402 -28.17 -11.17 -3.14
N VAL A 403 -28.94 -10.98 -2.06
CA VAL A 403 -29.97 -9.93 -1.98
C VAL A 403 -29.37 -8.53 -2.09
N PHE A 404 -28.22 -8.28 -1.45
CA PHE A 404 -27.49 -7.03 -1.62
C PHE A 404 -27.16 -6.80 -3.09
N ALA A 405 -26.54 -7.79 -3.75
CA ALA A 405 -26.21 -7.71 -5.16
C ALA A 405 -27.48 -7.45 -6.01
N ASP A 406 -28.53 -8.27 -5.87
CA ASP A 406 -29.82 -8.14 -6.59
C ASP A 406 -30.37 -6.70 -6.53
N ASN A 407 -30.27 -6.05 -5.37
CA ASN A 407 -30.88 -4.75 -5.13
C ASN A 407 -29.99 -3.55 -5.47
N ILE A 408 -28.75 -3.74 -5.94
CA ILE A 408 -27.97 -2.62 -6.47
C ILE A 408 -28.64 -2.11 -7.75
N LEU A 409 -28.85 -0.80 -7.82
CA LEU A 409 -29.37 -0.08 -8.99
C LEU A 409 -28.26 0.70 -9.71
N LYS A 410 -27.31 1.28 -8.95
CA LYS A 410 -26.15 2.01 -9.49
C LYS A 410 -24.97 1.88 -8.55
N THR A 411 -23.76 1.89 -9.10
CA THR A 411 -22.51 1.87 -8.34
C THR A 411 -21.43 2.69 -9.03
N ASN A 412 -20.44 3.17 -8.26
CA ASN A 412 -19.23 3.80 -8.78
C ASN A 412 -18.03 2.84 -8.87
N TYR A 413 -18.23 1.53 -8.72
CA TYR A 413 -17.15 0.52 -8.71
C TYR A 413 -16.19 0.61 -9.92
N TYR A 414 -16.71 0.87 -11.12
CA TYR A 414 -15.90 0.97 -12.36
C TYR A 414 -15.34 2.37 -12.62
N ILE A 415 -15.62 3.34 -11.75
CA ILE A 415 -15.06 4.69 -11.87
C ILE A 415 -13.64 4.68 -11.31
N ASN A 416 -12.71 5.21 -12.07
CA ASN A 416 -11.33 5.42 -11.61
C ASN A 416 -11.28 6.58 -10.59
N LYS A 417 -10.42 6.47 -9.57
CA LYS A 417 -10.19 7.52 -8.55
C LYS A 417 -11.42 7.85 -7.70
N ILE A 418 -11.93 6.85 -6.98
CA ILE A 418 -12.98 7.04 -5.97
C ILE A 418 -12.39 7.16 -4.56
N SER A 419 -13.00 7.97 -3.70
CA SER A 419 -12.62 8.05 -2.27
C SER A 419 -13.40 7.06 -1.39
N ALA A 420 -14.54 6.59 -1.89
CA ALA A 420 -15.39 5.60 -1.23
C ALA A 420 -16.23 4.85 -2.26
N LEU A 421 -16.48 3.57 -1.99
CA LEU A 421 -17.38 2.75 -2.79
C LEU A 421 -18.83 3.06 -2.42
N SER A 422 -19.67 3.29 -3.41
CA SER A 422 -21.04 3.76 -3.24
C SER A 422 -22.01 2.95 -4.06
N PHE A 423 -23.18 2.69 -3.48
CA PHE A 423 -24.26 1.91 -4.07
C PHE A 423 -25.58 2.63 -3.87
N ARG A 424 -26.35 2.83 -4.94
CA ARG A 424 -27.77 3.13 -4.85
C ARG A 424 -28.52 1.80 -4.85
N LEU A 425 -29.30 1.55 -3.81
CA LEU A 425 -30.04 0.32 -3.61
C LEU A 425 -31.54 0.52 -3.84
N ASN A 426 -32.21 -0.50 -4.35
CA ASN A 426 -33.66 -0.64 -4.31
C ASN A 426 -34.07 -0.98 -2.87
N PRO A 427 -34.85 -0.12 -2.18
CA PRO A 427 -35.19 -0.32 -0.76
C PRO A 427 -36.03 -1.56 -0.46
N GLU A 428 -36.55 -2.25 -1.48
CA GLU A 428 -37.27 -3.53 -1.35
C GLU A 428 -36.44 -4.65 -0.70
N PHE A 429 -35.10 -4.53 -0.68
CA PHE A 429 -34.24 -5.45 0.07
C PHE A 429 -34.64 -5.54 1.56
N ILE A 430 -35.19 -4.47 2.15
CA ILE A 430 -35.55 -4.41 3.56
C ILE A 430 -36.59 -5.49 3.88
N ALA A 431 -37.63 -5.58 3.06
CA ALA A 431 -38.69 -6.58 3.22
C ALA A 431 -38.19 -8.01 2.97
N SER A 432 -37.14 -8.17 2.14
CA SER A 432 -36.55 -9.47 1.82
C SER A 432 -35.64 -10.01 2.94
N ILE A 433 -35.00 -9.12 3.71
CA ILE A 433 -34.00 -9.51 4.72
C ILE A 433 -34.59 -9.53 6.13
N ILE A 434 -35.38 -8.50 6.49
CA ILE A 434 -35.86 -8.26 7.85
C ILE A 434 -37.30 -8.78 8.00
N PRO A 435 -37.53 -9.80 8.84
CA PRO A 435 -38.88 -10.22 9.22
C PRO A 435 -39.61 -9.07 9.93
N ASP A 436 -40.91 -8.91 9.66
CA ASP A 436 -41.75 -7.89 10.29
C ASP A 436 -41.21 -6.45 10.18
N TYR A 437 -40.50 -6.15 9.08
CA TYR A 437 -39.82 -4.86 8.87
C TYR A 437 -40.71 -3.63 9.09
N LYS A 438 -42.04 -3.76 8.91
CA LYS A 438 -43.02 -2.68 9.12
C LYS A 438 -43.04 -2.14 10.56
N THR A 439 -42.58 -2.94 11.52
CA THR A 439 -42.41 -2.50 12.92
C THR A 439 -41.26 -1.52 13.09
N LEU A 440 -40.24 -1.59 12.22
CA LEU A 440 -39.03 -0.76 12.23
C LEU A 440 -39.10 0.38 11.22
N TYR A 441 -39.68 0.11 10.04
CA TYR A 441 -39.81 1.02 8.92
C TYR A 441 -41.29 1.10 8.51
N PRO A 442 -42.04 2.11 9.01
CA PRO A 442 -43.47 2.26 8.71
C PRO A 442 -43.77 2.41 7.21
N GLU A 443 -42.81 2.97 6.47
CA GLU A 443 -42.83 3.12 5.02
C GLU A 443 -41.51 2.65 4.42
N ILE A 444 -41.57 2.07 3.22
CA ILE A 444 -40.37 1.72 2.45
C ILE A 444 -39.76 3.03 1.93
N PRO A 445 -38.45 3.28 2.15
CA PRO A 445 -37.80 4.48 1.63
C PRO A 445 -37.95 4.59 0.10
N PHE A 446 -37.90 5.80 -0.42
CA PHE A 446 -37.80 6.08 -1.86
C PHE A 446 -36.45 5.64 -2.44
N ALA A 447 -35.36 5.88 -1.69
CA ALA A 447 -34.01 5.47 -2.10
C ALA A 447 -33.11 5.24 -0.89
N VAL A 448 -32.22 4.26 -1.00
CA VAL A 448 -31.15 4.01 -0.04
C VAL A 448 -29.81 4.12 -0.77
N PHE A 449 -28.91 4.94 -0.25
CA PHE A 449 -27.52 4.97 -0.69
C PHE A 449 -26.65 4.37 0.41
N TYR A 450 -25.89 3.34 0.08
CA TYR A 450 -24.89 2.73 0.95
C TYR A 450 -23.49 3.14 0.50
N ILE A 451 -22.68 3.64 1.43
CA ILE A 451 -21.33 4.15 1.15
C ILE A 451 -20.36 3.45 2.09
N LYS A 452 -19.30 2.86 1.53
CA LYS A 452 -18.18 2.25 2.25
C LYS A 452 -16.91 3.04 1.93
N GLY A 453 -16.37 3.72 2.93
CA GLY A 453 -15.02 4.28 2.92
C GLY A 453 -14.04 3.36 3.66
N ARG A 454 -12.78 3.81 3.79
CA ARG A 454 -11.76 3.09 4.56
C ARG A 454 -12.19 2.92 6.02
N ASP A 455 -12.38 4.05 6.70
CA ASP A 455 -12.64 4.11 8.15
C ASP A 455 -14.12 4.34 8.52
N PHE A 456 -15.00 4.38 7.52
CA PHE A 456 -16.43 4.60 7.75
C PHE A 456 -17.30 3.76 6.83
N LYS A 457 -18.54 3.56 7.26
CA LYS A 457 -19.65 3.12 6.44
C LYS A 457 -20.85 3.97 6.76
N GLY A 458 -21.68 4.29 5.77
CA GLY A 458 -22.78 5.21 5.94
C GLY A 458 -23.97 4.87 5.06
N PHE A 459 -25.15 5.23 5.53
CA PHE A 459 -26.39 5.13 4.79
C PHE A 459 -27.02 6.51 4.64
N HIS A 460 -27.40 6.86 3.43
CA HIS A 460 -28.28 8.00 3.17
C HIS A 460 -29.62 7.45 2.70
N ILE A 461 -30.60 7.53 3.59
CA ILE A 461 -31.97 7.05 3.37
C ILE A 461 -32.84 8.24 2.98
N ARG A 462 -33.54 8.14 1.86
CA ARG A 462 -34.48 9.15 1.37
C ARG A 462 -35.88 8.58 1.34
N PHE A 463 -36.84 9.27 1.95
CA PHE A 463 -38.27 8.93 1.89
C PHE A 463 -39.01 9.69 0.77
N ARG A 464 -38.33 10.64 0.13
CA ARG A 464 -38.83 11.42 -1.01
C ARG A 464 -37.71 11.64 -2.02
N ASP A 465 -38.06 12.04 -3.24
CA ASP A 465 -37.09 12.29 -4.31
C ASP A 465 -36.09 13.40 -3.93
N LEU A 466 -36.60 14.53 -3.44
CA LEU A 466 -35.81 15.62 -2.88
C LEU A 466 -35.25 15.24 -1.51
N ALA A 467 -33.92 15.11 -1.42
CA ALA A 467 -33.23 14.85 -0.17
C ALA A 467 -33.42 15.99 0.83
N ARG A 468 -33.92 15.67 2.03
CA ARG A 468 -34.00 16.58 3.18
C ARG A 468 -33.61 15.79 4.43
N GLY A 469 -32.66 16.30 5.21
CA GLY A 469 -32.22 15.63 6.43
C GLY A 469 -30.88 16.15 6.96
N GLY A 470 -30.57 15.82 8.20
CA GLY A 470 -29.27 16.08 8.83
C GLY A 470 -28.37 14.84 8.82
N LEU A 471 -27.08 15.04 9.07
CA LEU A 471 -26.10 13.98 9.26
C LEU A 471 -26.18 13.43 10.69
N ARG A 472 -26.18 12.10 10.84
CA ARG A 472 -25.98 11.42 12.13
C ARG A 472 -24.64 10.70 12.06
N THR A 473 -23.71 11.06 12.94
CA THR A 473 -22.35 10.49 13.01
C THR A 473 -22.26 9.39 14.05
#